data_AF-A0A814CDP5-F1
#
_entry.id   AF-A0A814CDP5-F1
#
_cell.length_a   1.000
_cell.length_b   1.000
_cell.length_c   1.000
_cell.angle_alpha   90.00
_cell.angle_beta   90.00
_cell.angle_gamma   90.00
#
_symmetry.space_group_name_H-M   'P 1'
#
loop_
_entity.id
_entity.type
_entity.pdbx_description
1 polymer ?
#
loop_
_entity_poly.entity_id
_entity_poly.type
_entity_poly.pdbx_seq_one_letter_code
_entity_poly.pdbx_strand_id
1 'polypeptide(L)'
;MADERQWGECGTEYLRLLHNGANVPSEPVLKPFFELSAAIKNATGMLPDKLKPTLHELYTFYATNSMTIKDILSSACAVLAKSILKDMEVIKCGMKKENQRFSLRLSSKVIQEYWEQLDKSSLKAELGLSAVRNTFIQESSGDKLQGLINELEKLETQLKEDGGVIEKIELEMNQIEEKIASLKCRISLLEKNTTNETMAKNEMRQELTQLKIQIPDYERVLLQHHNITTKQTRPVLFGLFNRSQDIVTDNGEATAKKNLDELNVRIKILETSMGNWSIGELEKSKTDAVNEVVVLEEQQKELQKENAPAVKKRMDLLAIKEKVCKKIEAVYEAAGTRNTASIKAIDNLAQSMKKASDSLRMAHGTMKEHIKRLSERPDSLMSSICSALSIIAMADGCLGTRQLNEIRERSLGC
;
A
#
# COMPACT_ATOMS: atom_id res chain seq x y z
N MET A 1 2.38 -1.64 -28.32
CA MET A 1 2.35 -0.17 -28.14
C MET A 1 1.49 0.27 -26.93
N ALA A 2 0.88 -0.66 -26.19
CA ALA A 2 0.42 -0.41 -24.83
C ALA A 2 1.51 -0.87 -23.86
N ASP A 3 2.58 -0.09 -23.68
CA ASP A 3 3.61 -0.39 -22.66
C ASP A 3 4.58 0.77 -22.34
N GLU A 4 4.29 2.02 -22.74
CA GLU A 4 5.16 3.17 -22.40
C GLU A 4 4.40 4.27 -21.63
N ARG A 5 3.11 4.50 -21.94
CA ARG A 5 2.28 5.47 -21.20
C ARG A 5 1.96 5.03 -19.78
N GLN A 6 1.80 3.73 -19.55
CA GLN A 6 1.46 3.16 -18.24
C GLN A 6 2.62 3.28 -17.23
N TRP A 7 3.86 3.29 -17.71
CA TRP A 7 5.07 3.46 -16.90
C TRP A 7 5.40 4.93 -16.64
N GLY A 8 5.09 5.82 -17.59
CA GLY A 8 5.20 7.28 -17.41
C GLY A 8 4.29 7.81 -16.30
N GLU A 9 3.03 7.36 -16.24
CA GLU A 9 2.08 7.76 -15.19
C GLU A 9 2.48 7.22 -13.80
N CYS A 10 3.02 5.99 -13.72
CA CYS A 10 3.57 5.42 -12.47
C CYS A 10 4.78 6.23 -11.94
N GLY A 11 5.64 6.74 -12.83
CA GLY A 11 6.78 7.57 -12.46
C GLY A 11 6.39 8.91 -11.81
N THR A 12 5.30 9.52 -12.28
CA THR A 12 4.73 10.76 -11.69
C THR A 12 4.07 10.53 -10.33
N GLU A 13 3.34 9.42 -10.15
CA GLU A 13 2.72 9.07 -8.86
C GLU A 13 3.79 8.75 -7.79
N TYR A 14 4.90 8.11 -8.19
CA TYR A 14 6.07 7.84 -7.35
C TYR A 14 6.77 9.12 -6.86
N LEU A 15 7.07 10.05 -7.77
CA LEU A 15 7.69 11.34 -7.41
C LEU A 15 6.78 12.14 -6.47
N ARG A 16 5.46 12.02 -6.63
CA ARG A 16 4.46 12.62 -5.75
C ARG A 16 4.43 11.99 -4.35
N LEU A 17 4.60 10.67 -4.24
CA LEU A 17 4.73 9.95 -2.95
C LEU A 17 6.04 10.27 -2.22
N LEU A 18 7.15 10.46 -2.95
CA LEU A 18 8.41 10.97 -2.39
C LEU A 18 8.36 12.47 -2.03
N HIS A 19 7.58 13.28 -2.75
CA HIS A 19 7.46 14.72 -2.50
C HIS A 19 6.51 15.06 -1.34
N ASN A 20 5.37 14.38 -1.26
CA ASN A 20 4.32 14.70 -0.28
C ASN A 20 4.55 14.07 1.10
N GLY A 21 5.67 13.38 1.29
CA GLY A 21 5.89 12.54 2.45
C GLY A 21 4.88 11.41 2.42
N ALA A 22 5.21 10.29 1.77
CA ALA A 22 4.60 9.02 2.13
C ALA A 22 4.48 8.99 3.66
N ASN A 23 3.30 8.64 4.17
CA ASN A 23 3.00 8.45 5.60
C ASN A 23 3.87 7.32 6.17
N VAL A 24 5.17 7.53 6.14
CA VAL A 24 6.19 6.70 6.72
C VAL A 24 6.19 7.13 8.19
N PRO A 25 5.80 6.22 9.11
CA PRO A 25 5.53 6.58 10.49
C PRO A 25 6.70 7.39 11.08
N SER A 26 6.36 8.56 11.62
CA SER A 26 7.28 9.62 12.02
C SER A 26 8.01 9.34 13.34
N GLU A 27 7.78 8.21 13.99
CA GLU A 27 8.53 7.78 15.17
C GLU A 27 9.36 6.53 14.87
N PRO A 28 10.68 6.53 15.17
CA PRO A 28 11.52 5.37 14.94
C PRO A 28 11.07 4.25 15.88
N VAL A 29 10.47 3.20 15.30
CA VAL A 29 9.89 2.07 16.04
C VAL A 29 10.92 1.39 16.96
N LEU A 30 12.22 1.48 16.67
CA LEU A 30 13.30 0.92 17.49
C LEU A 30 13.98 1.91 18.45
N LYS A 31 13.54 3.17 18.52
CA LYS A 31 14.13 4.21 19.39
C LYS A 31 14.23 3.77 20.86
N PRO A 32 13.19 3.17 21.49
CA PRO A 32 13.26 2.73 22.88
C PRO A 32 14.36 1.69 23.15
N PHE A 33 14.63 0.80 22.19
CA PHE A 33 15.72 -0.16 22.29
C PHE A 33 17.09 0.54 22.31
N PHE A 34 17.33 1.51 21.43
CA PHE A 34 18.62 2.22 21.41
C PHE A 34 18.84 3.15 22.62
N GLU A 35 17.77 3.68 23.20
CA GLU A 35 17.82 4.49 24.42
C GLU A 35 18.05 3.68 25.71
N LEU A 36 17.91 2.35 25.67
CA LEU A 36 18.13 1.47 26.83
C LEU A 36 19.54 1.63 27.43
N SER A 37 20.53 1.94 26.60
CA SER A 37 21.90 2.23 27.06
C SER A 37 21.98 3.35 28.09
N ALA A 38 21.19 4.41 27.91
CA ALA A 38 21.12 5.55 28.83
C ALA A 38 20.46 5.14 30.15
N ALA A 39 19.40 4.33 30.09
CA ALA A 39 18.74 3.79 31.28
C ALA A 39 19.68 2.89 32.09
N ILE A 40 20.42 1.98 31.43
CA ILE A 40 21.43 1.13 32.08
C ILE A 40 22.52 2.00 32.73
N LYS A 41 23.05 2.99 32.00
CA LYS A 41 24.09 3.90 32.51
C LYS A 41 23.61 4.66 33.75
N ASN A 42 22.38 5.19 33.73
CA ASN A 42 21.79 5.89 34.87
C ASN A 42 21.61 4.98 36.09
N ALA A 43 21.29 3.70 35.88
CA ALA A 43 21.11 2.74 36.96
C ALA A 43 22.44 2.24 37.58
N THR A 44 23.55 2.29 36.83
CA THR A 44 24.85 1.69 37.20
C THR A 44 25.44 2.21 38.53
N GLY A 45 25.11 3.45 38.93
CA GLY A 45 25.56 4.03 40.21
C GLY A 45 24.53 3.99 41.34
N MET A 46 23.28 3.61 41.05
CA MET A 46 22.15 3.71 41.98
C MET A 46 21.68 2.36 42.51
N LEU A 47 22.14 1.25 41.93
CA LEU A 47 21.67 -0.09 42.26
C LEU A 47 22.51 -0.73 43.39
N PRO A 48 21.88 -1.56 44.26
CA PRO A 48 22.58 -2.37 45.26
C PRO A 48 23.65 -3.27 44.64
N ASP A 49 24.73 -3.53 45.40
CA ASP A 49 25.86 -4.37 44.95
C ASP A 49 25.44 -5.76 44.48
N LYS A 50 24.41 -6.33 45.12
CA LYS A 50 23.85 -7.64 44.77
C LYS A 50 23.31 -7.70 43.32
N LEU A 51 22.85 -6.57 42.76
CA LEU A 51 22.29 -6.49 41.40
C LEU A 51 23.34 -6.15 40.34
N LYS A 52 24.59 -5.85 40.73
CA LYS A 52 25.67 -5.51 39.79
C LYS A 52 25.98 -6.63 38.78
N PRO A 53 25.98 -7.93 39.16
CA PRO A 53 26.17 -9.02 38.20
C PRO A 53 25.09 -9.06 37.12
N THR A 54 23.82 -8.97 37.50
CA THR A 54 22.66 -8.95 36.58
C THR A 54 22.68 -7.72 35.67
N LEU A 55 23.08 -6.56 36.20
CA LEU A 55 23.25 -5.35 35.41
C LEU A 55 24.40 -5.47 34.39
N HIS A 56 25.50 -6.12 34.78
CA HIS A 56 26.63 -6.38 33.88
C HIS A 56 26.25 -7.36 32.76
N GLU A 57 25.47 -8.39 33.09
CA GLU A 57 24.89 -9.30 32.11
C GLU A 57 23.96 -8.55 31.14
N LEU A 58 23.07 -7.70 31.65
CA LEU A 58 22.21 -6.85 30.83
C LEU A 58 23.02 -5.97 29.88
N TYR A 59 24.06 -5.31 30.39
CA TYR A 59 24.91 -4.43 29.60
C TYR A 59 25.60 -5.19 28.45
N THR A 60 26.17 -6.35 28.76
CA THR A 60 26.87 -7.20 27.78
C THR A 60 25.89 -7.74 26.73
N PHE A 61 24.72 -8.19 27.18
CA PHE A 61 23.64 -8.65 26.32
C PHE A 61 23.14 -7.55 25.37
N TYR A 62 22.86 -6.37 25.92
CA TYR A 62 22.43 -5.21 25.14
C TYR A 62 23.49 -4.79 24.11
N ALA A 63 24.75 -4.66 24.53
CA ALA A 63 25.83 -4.24 23.64
C ALA A 63 25.99 -5.19 22.46
N THR A 64 25.94 -6.50 22.72
CA THR A 64 26.05 -7.54 21.68
C THR A 64 24.86 -7.48 20.71
N ASN A 65 23.62 -7.51 21.22
CA ASN A 65 22.44 -7.49 20.35
C ASN A 65 22.27 -6.17 19.60
N SER A 66 22.64 -5.05 20.21
CA SER A 66 22.60 -3.73 19.57
C SER A 66 23.53 -3.68 18.36
N MET A 67 24.76 -4.17 18.47
CA MET A 67 25.68 -4.25 17.33
C MET A 67 25.12 -5.16 16.23
N THR A 68 24.67 -6.37 16.57
CA THR A 68 24.10 -7.31 15.61
C THR A 68 22.90 -6.74 14.86
N ILE A 69 21.95 -6.12 15.56
CA ILE A 69 20.76 -5.51 14.94
C ILE A 69 21.17 -4.35 14.03
N LYS A 70 22.11 -3.50 14.45
CA LYS A 70 22.62 -2.39 13.62
C LYS A 70 23.28 -2.90 12.33
N ASP A 71 24.08 -3.96 12.42
CA ASP A 71 24.78 -4.53 11.27
C ASP A 71 23.80 -5.16 10.27
N ILE A 72 22.78 -5.88 10.76
CA ILE A 72 21.70 -6.46 9.94
C ILE A 72 20.92 -5.35 9.24
N LEU A 73 20.49 -4.31 9.97
CA LEU A 73 19.71 -3.20 9.41
C LEU A 73 20.51 -2.40 8.38
N SER A 74 21.78 -2.10 8.67
CA SER A 74 22.68 -1.40 7.74
C SER A 74 22.86 -2.19 6.43
N SER A 75 23.11 -3.50 6.56
CA SER A 75 23.25 -4.40 5.41
C SER A 75 21.96 -4.49 4.59
N ALA A 76 20.80 -4.60 5.25
CA ALA A 76 19.50 -4.64 4.60
C ALA A 76 19.20 -3.33 3.86
N CYS A 77 19.47 -2.17 4.48
CA CYS A 77 19.29 -0.87 3.85
C CYS A 77 20.13 -0.74 2.58
N ALA A 78 21.42 -1.11 2.64
CA ALA A 78 22.30 -1.04 1.49
C ALA A 78 21.83 -1.91 0.31
N VAL A 79 21.22 -3.07 0.59
CA VAL A 79 20.66 -3.96 -0.45
C VAL A 79 19.34 -3.40 -1.00
N LEU A 80 18.42 -2.96 -0.13
CA LEU A 80 17.15 -2.39 -0.54
C LEU A 80 17.32 -1.09 -1.33
N ALA A 81 18.24 -0.21 -0.92
CA ALA A 81 18.57 1.02 -1.63
C ALA A 81 19.09 0.74 -3.04
N LYS A 82 19.99 -0.25 -3.19
CA LYS A 82 20.46 -0.69 -4.50
C LYS A 82 19.35 -1.26 -5.37
N SER A 83 18.40 -2.00 -4.78
CA SER A 83 17.23 -2.51 -5.51
C SER A 83 16.36 -1.37 -6.00
N ILE A 84 15.96 -0.46 -5.11
CA ILE A 84 15.10 0.67 -5.45
C ILE A 84 15.71 1.45 -6.62
N LEU A 85 17.00 1.79 -6.56
CA LEU A 85 17.67 2.49 -7.66
C LEU A 85 17.63 1.73 -8.99
N LYS A 86 17.73 0.39 -8.95
CA LYS A 86 17.66 -0.45 -10.15
C LYS A 86 16.25 -0.62 -10.69
N ASP A 87 15.28 -0.77 -9.80
CA ASP A 87 13.85 -0.84 -10.10
C ASP A 87 13.36 0.50 -10.68
N MET A 88 13.91 1.63 -10.23
CA MET A 88 13.67 2.93 -10.83
C MET A 88 14.22 3.07 -12.25
N GLU A 89 15.40 2.51 -12.53
CA GLU A 89 15.96 2.45 -13.87
C GLU A 89 15.05 1.64 -14.82
N VAL A 90 14.41 0.59 -14.31
CA VAL A 90 13.39 -0.19 -15.04
C VAL A 90 12.14 0.64 -15.34
N ILE A 91 11.64 1.41 -14.36
CA ILE A 91 10.47 2.29 -14.57
C ILE A 91 10.78 3.36 -15.63
N LYS A 92 12.01 3.92 -15.63
CA LYS A 92 12.41 4.95 -16.58
C LYS A 92 12.71 4.40 -17.99
N CYS A 93 13.30 3.21 -18.11
CA CYS A 93 13.90 2.71 -19.36
C CYS A 93 13.28 1.40 -19.91
N GLY A 94 12.26 0.84 -19.25
CA GLY A 94 11.61 -0.41 -19.61
C GLY A 94 12.31 -1.68 -19.09
N MET A 95 11.57 -2.80 -19.04
CA MET A 95 12.06 -4.08 -18.49
C MET A 95 12.97 -4.85 -19.45
N LYS A 96 14.18 -5.19 -18.99
CA LYS A 96 15.04 -6.24 -19.57
C LYS A 96 14.93 -7.51 -18.71
N LYS A 97 15.04 -8.71 -19.32
CA LYS A 97 14.99 -10.02 -18.62
C LYS A 97 16.02 -10.14 -17.47
N GLU A 98 17.15 -9.45 -17.58
CA GLU A 98 18.18 -9.40 -16.53
C GLU A 98 17.71 -8.62 -15.29
N ASN A 99 16.91 -7.56 -15.48
CA ASN A 99 16.36 -6.77 -14.39
C ASN A 99 15.31 -7.56 -13.59
N GLN A 100 14.50 -8.36 -14.28
CA GLN A 100 13.50 -9.23 -13.65
C GLN A 100 14.15 -10.35 -12.80
N ARG A 101 15.25 -10.96 -13.29
CA ARG A 101 16.03 -11.94 -12.52
C ARG A 101 16.78 -11.30 -11.34
N PHE A 102 17.22 -10.05 -11.47
CA PHE A 102 17.87 -9.31 -10.40
C PHE A 102 16.90 -9.02 -9.25
N SER A 103 15.69 -8.55 -9.56
CA SER A 103 14.62 -8.28 -8.58
C SER A 103 14.21 -9.56 -7.82
N LEU A 104 14.03 -10.69 -8.53
CA LEU A 104 13.73 -11.99 -7.92
C LEU A 104 14.87 -12.54 -7.04
N ARG A 105 16.14 -12.36 -7.44
CA ARG A 105 17.29 -12.74 -6.61
C ARG A 105 17.37 -11.87 -5.36
N LEU A 106 17.03 -10.60 -5.47
CA LEU A 106 17.10 -9.65 -4.36
C LEU A 106 15.98 -9.87 -3.35
N SER A 107 14.74 -10.14 -3.81
CA SER A 107 13.66 -10.56 -2.91
C SER A 107 14.03 -11.85 -2.17
N SER A 108 14.55 -12.86 -2.87
CA SER A 108 15.02 -14.11 -2.24
C SER A 108 16.13 -13.86 -1.22
N LYS A 109 17.06 -12.94 -1.47
CA LYS A 109 18.17 -12.64 -0.55
C LYS A 109 17.70 -11.86 0.68
N VAL A 110 16.83 -10.86 0.50
CA VAL A 110 16.13 -10.12 1.57
C VAL A 110 15.33 -11.08 2.48
N ILE A 111 14.60 -12.01 1.87
CA ILE A 111 13.73 -12.96 2.58
C ILE A 111 14.51 -14.07 3.29
N GLN A 112 15.56 -14.61 2.69
CA GLN A 112 16.20 -15.82 3.23
C GLN A 112 17.36 -15.52 4.18
N GLU A 113 18.20 -14.53 3.87
CA GLU A 113 19.42 -14.26 4.65
C GLU A 113 19.19 -13.21 5.75
N TYR A 114 18.40 -12.17 5.47
CA TYR A 114 18.23 -11.05 6.41
C TYR A 114 17.07 -11.29 7.38
N TRP A 115 15.96 -11.85 6.91
CA TRP A 115 14.80 -12.12 7.76
C TRP A 115 15.10 -13.17 8.81
N GLU A 116 15.69 -14.33 8.45
CA GLU A 116 15.99 -15.37 9.43
C GLU A 116 16.99 -14.90 10.51
N GLN A 117 17.93 -14.02 10.14
CA GLN A 117 18.88 -13.45 11.07
C GLN A 117 18.25 -12.39 11.98
N LEU A 118 17.37 -11.54 11.43
CA LEU A 118 16.62 -10.56 12.20
C LEU A 118 15.64 -11.26 13.16
N ASP A 119 14.89 -12.25 12.68
CA ASP A 119 13.91 -13.05 13.43
C ASP A 119 14.57 -13.74 14.63
N LYS A 120 15.69 -14.45 14.40
CA LYS A 120 16.47 -15.08 15.48
C LYS A 120 17.03 -14.06 16.46
N SER A 121 17.53 -12.92 15.98
CA SER A 121 18.19 -11.92 16.83
C SER A 121 17.20 -11.08 17.63
N SER A 122 16.07 -10.67 17.05
CA SER A 122 15.03 -9.89 17.71
C SER A 122 14.29 -10.73 18.75
N LEU A 123 13.97 -11.99 18.43
CA LEU A 123 13.32 -12.90 19.37
C LEU A 123 14.25 -13.27 20.53
N LYS A 124 15.54 -13.50 20.25
CA LYS A 124 16.55 -13.72 21.29
C LYS A 124 16.72 -12.48 22.17
N ALA A 125 16.74 -11.28 21.58
CA ALA A 125 16.82 -10.01 22.29
C ALA A 125 15.60 -9.79 23.21
N GLU A 126 14.39 -10.06 22.70
CA GLU A 126 13.13 -10.01 23.45
C GLU A 126 13.15 -10.97 24.66
N LEU A 127 13.44 -12.25 24.41
CA LEU A 127 13.46 -13.28 25.45
C LEU A 127 14.53 -13.02 26.50
N GLY A 128 15.72 -12.58 26.08
CA GLY A 128 16.82 -12.26 27.01
C GLY A 128 16.54 -11.01 27.84
N LEU A 129 15.95 -9.95 27.26
CA LEU A 129 15.53 -8.78 28.04
C LEU A 129 14.44 -9.15 29.06
N SER A 130 13.49 -10.00 28.69
CA SER A 130 12.46 -10.47 29.61
C SER A 130 13.05 -11.32 30.73
N ALA A 131 13.94 -12.25 30.42
CA ALA A 131 14.62 -13.10 31.41
C ALA A 131 15.44 -12.26 32.40
N VAL A 132 16.27 -11.34 31.90
CA VAL A 132 17.09 -10.47 32.75
C VAL A 132 16.20 -9.56 33.59
N ARG A 133 15.08 -9.05 33.05
CA ARG A 133 14.09 -8.29 33.83
C ARG A 133 13.52 -9.13 34.97
N ASN A 134 13.18 -10.39 34.73
CA ASN A 134 12.59 -11.27 35.73
C ASN A 134 13.60 -11.63 36.83
N THR A 135 14.85 -11.96 36.45
CA THR A 135 15.95 -12.19 37.40
C THR A 135 16.26 -10.94 38.22
N PHE A 136 16.28 -9.77 37.58
CA PHE A 136 16.55 -8.49 38.26
C PHE A 136 15.47 -8.15 39.29
N ILE A 137 14.21 -8.40 38.96
CA ILE A 137 13.04 -8.22 39.84
C ILE A 137 13.03 -9.27 40.98
N GLN A 138 13.44 -10.50 40.70
CA GLN A 138 13.54 -11.58 41.69
C GLN A 138 14.63 -11.29 42.74
N GLU A 139 15.82 -10.90 42.28
CA GLU A 139 16.96 -10.64 43.16
C GLU A 139 16.78 -9.40 44.05
N SER A 140 15.99 -8.42 43.58
CA SER A 140 15.69 -7.18 44.32
C SER A 140 14.64 -7.34 45.43
N SER A 141 13.84 -8.42 45.41
CA SER A 141 12.56 -8.42 46.14
C SER A 141 12.25 -9.70 46.95
N GLY A 142 12.96 -10.81 46.70
CA GLY A 142 12.83 -12.07 47.46
C GLY A 142 11.54 -12.88 47.19
N ASP A 143 11.36 -13.98 47.93
CA ASP A 143 10.38 -15.07 47.65
C ASP A 143 8.92 -14.64 47.51
N LYS A 144 8.50 -13.55 48.16
CA LYS A 144 7.14 -12.99 48.03
C LYS A 144 6.84 -12.49 46.61
N LEU A 145 7.86 -12.03 45.89
CA LEU A 145 7.70 -11.57 44.51
C LEU A 145 7.75 -12.74 43.53
N GLN A 146 8.41 -13.84 43.86
CA GLN A 146 8.54 -15.01 42.97
C GLN A 146 7.18 -15.54 42.52
N GLY A 147 6.20 -15.61 43.43
CA GLY A 147 4.84 -16.03 43.09
C GLY A 147 4.16 -15.10 42.08
N LEU A 148 4.32 -13.78 42.26
CA LEU A 148 3.77 -12.76 41.37
C LEU A 148 4.51 -12.70 40.02
N ILE A 149 5.83 -12.92 40.01
CA ILE A 149 6.64 -13.02 38.79
C ILE A 149 6.22 -14.25 37.99
N ASN A 150 6.08 -15.42 38.63
CA ASN A 150 5.64 -16.64 37.96
C ASN A 150 4.21 -16.48 37.38
N GLU A 151 3.32 -15.76 38.09
CA GLU A 151 2.00 -15.40 37.58
C GLU A 151 2.10 -14.47 36.37
N LEU A 152 3.00 -13.47 36.44
CA LEU A 152 3.26 -12.53 35.35
C LEU A 152 3.87 -13.20 34.11
N GLU A 153 4.79 -14.15 34.28
CA GLU A 153 5.37 -14.96 33.18
C GLU A 153 4.33 -15.85 32.50
N LYS A 154 3.46 -16.49 33.29
CA LYS A 154 2.33 -17.25 32.73
C LYS A 154 1.39 -16.37 31.93
N LEU A 155 1.04 -15.19 32.47
CA LEU A 155 0.21 -14.21 31.77
C LEU A 155 0.89 -13.67 30.51
N GLU A 156 2.20 -13.42 30.55
CA GLU A 156 2.98 -12.98 29.38
C GLU A 156 3.03 -14.05 28.29
N THR A 157 3.16 -15.33 28.68
CA THR A 157 3.13 -16.47 27.75
C THR A 157 1.74 -16.59 27.11
N GLN A 158 0.67 -16.54 27.91
CA GLN A 158 -0.72 -16.57 27.41
C GLN A 158 -1.04 -15.37 26.51
N LEU A 159 -0.59 -14.17 26.88
CA LEU A 159 -0.74 -12.97 26.05
C LEU A 159 0.05 -13.06 24.74
N LYS A 160 1.18 -13.78 24.73
CA LYS A 160 1.98 -14.02 23.53
C LYS A 160 1.31 -15.02 22.59
N GLU A 161 0.79 -16.11 23.13
CA GLU A 161 0.03 -17.12 22.38
C GLU A 161 -1.26 -16.53 21.79
N ASP A 162 -2.07 -15.86 22.63
CA ASP A 162 -3.27 -15.15 22.18
C ASP A 162 -2.90 -13.99 21.23
N GLY A 163 -1.71 -13.41 21.41
CA GLY A 163 -1.13 -12.38 20.55
C GLY A 163 -0.94 -12.84 19.11
N GLY A 164 -0.30 -13.99 18.92
CA GLY A 164 -0.07 -14.57 17.60
C GLY A 164 -1.36 -15.01 16.89
N VAL A 165 -2.41 -15.36 17.63
CA VAL A 165 -3.74 -15.65 17.06
C VAL A 165 -4.39 -14.36 16.55
N ILE A 166 -4.37 -13.28 17.36
CA ILE A 166 -4.93 -11.98 16.95
C ILE A 166 -4.16 -11.38 15.79
N GLU A 167 -2.83 -11.48 15.75
CA GLU A 167 -2.03 -11.00 14.61
C GLU A 167 -2.42 -11.69 13.30
N LYS A 168 -2.74 -13.00 13.33
CA LYS A 168 -3.24 -13.71 12.14
C LYS A 168 -4.61 -13.21 11.71
N ILE A 169 -5.51 -12.97 12.66
CA ILE A 169 -6.86 -12.44 12.40
C ILE A 169 -6.79 -11.03 11.83
N GLU A 170 -5.96 -10.15 12.42
CA GLU A 170 -5.74 -8.79 11.91
C GLU A 170 -5.17 -8.81 10.49
N LEU A 171 -4.25 -9.74 10.20
CA LEU A 171 -3.72 -9.92 8.86
C LEU A 171 -4.81 -10.34 7.86
N GLU A 172 -5.66 -11.31 8.22
CA GLU A 172 -6.79 -11.74 7.39
C GLU A 172 -7.80 -10.60 7.18
N MET A 173 -8.12 -9.84 8.23
CA MET A 173 -8.98 -8.66 8.14
C MET A 173 -8.40 -7.59 7.23
N ASN A 174 -7.11 -7.26 7.37
CA ASN A 174 -6.44 -6.27 6.51
C ASN A 174 -6.43 -6.71 5.05
N GLN A 175 -6.22 -7.99 4.76
CA GLN A 175 -6.28 -8.52 3.39
C GLN A 175 -7.70 -8.39 2.79
N ILE A 176 -8.74 -8.61 3.59
CA ILE A 176 -10.13 -8.42 3.17
C ILE A 176 -10.41 -6.93 2.93
N GLU A 177 -9.98 -6.04 3.83
CA GLU A 177 -10.13 -4.58 3.68
C GLU A 177 -9.43 -4.04 2.42
N GLU A 178 -8.20 -4.47 2.17
CA GLU A 178 -7.45 -4.09 0.96
C GLU A 178 -8.18 -4.55 -0.32
N LYS A 179 -8.73 -5.77 -0.32
CA LYS A 179 -9.53 -6.27 -1.45
C LYS A 179 -10.81 -5.47 -1.67
N ILE A 180 -11.55 -5.17 -0.59
CA ILE A 180 -12.76 -4.33 -0.63
C ILE A 180 -12.42 -2.95 -1.19
N ALA A 181 -11.35 -2.31 -0.72
CA ALA A 181 -10.91 -1.00 -1.19
C ALA A 181 -10.57 -1.02 -2.68
N SER A 182 -9.84 -2.04 -3.14
CA SER A 182 -9.52 -2.24 -4.55
C SER A 182 -10.77 -2.43 -5.41
N LEU A 183 -11.73 -3.24 -4.96
CA LEU A 183 -12.98 -3.47 -5.69
C LEU A 183 -13.86 -2.22 -5.73
N LYS A 184 -13.95 -1.45 -4.63
CA LYS A 184 -14.68 -0.16 -4.60
C LYS A 184 -14.07 0.85 -5.58
N CYS A 185 -12.74 0.91 -5.68
CA CYS A 185 -12.07 1.72 -6.68
C CYS A 185 -12.43 1.27 -8.11
N ARG A 186 -12.40 -0.04 -8.38
CA ARG A 186 -12.80 -0.62 -9.66
C ARG A 186 -14.26 -0.31 -10.01
N ILE A 187 -15.19 -0.40 -9.06
CA ILE A 187 -16.60 -0.07 -9.24
C ILE A 187 -16.74 1.40 -9.66
N SER A 188 -16.06 2.32 -8.96
CA SER A 188 -16.10 3.75 -9.30
C SER A 188 -15.56 4.04 -10.71
N LEU A 189 -14.49 3.36 -11.13
CA LEU A 189 -13.96 3.48 -12.49
C LEU A 189 -14.94 2.94 -13.54
N LEU A 190 -15.56 1.79 -13.27
CA LEU A 190 -16.56 1.21 -14.16
C LEU A 190 -17.79 2.11 -14.29
N GLU A 191 -18.27 2.71 -13.19
CA GLU A 191 -19.36 3.69 -13.21
C GLU A 191 -19.06 4.93 -14.05
N LYS A 192 -17.84 5.46 -13.92
CA LYS A 192 -17.39 6.60 -14.73
C LYS A 192 -17.34 6.21 -16.21
N ASN A 193 -16.81 5.04 -16.53
CA ASN A 193 -16.74 4.55 -17.91
C ASN A 193 -18.14 4.32 -18.51
N THR A 194 -19.05 3.67 -17.77
CA THR A 194 -20.44 3.49 -18.19
C THR A 194 -21.13 4.83 -18.45
N THR A 195 -20.89 5.83 -17.59
CA THR A 195 -21.45 7.18 -17.76
C THR A 195 -20.92 7.86 -19.02
N ASN A 196 -19.59 7.82 -19.22
CA ASN A 196 -18.94 8.38 -20.40
C ASN A 196 -19.41 7.71 -21.69
N GLU A 197 -19.52 6.38 -21.71
CA GLU A 197 -20.02 5.65 -22.89
C GLU A 197 -21.48 5.96 -23.17
N THR A 198 -22.30 6.08 -22.13
CA THR A 198 -23.71 6.49 -22.28
C THR A 198 -23.82 7.90 -22.86
N MET A 199 -22.99 8.83 -22.40
CA MET A 199 -22.92 10.18 -22.95
C MET A 199 -22.49 10.18 -24.41
N ALA A 200 -21.39 9.48 -24.74
CA ALA A 200 -20.90 9.37 -26.12
C ALA A 200 -21.93 8.73 -27.06
N LYS A 201 -22.67 7.71 -26.58
CA LYS A 201 -23.76 7.09 -27.34
C LYS A 201 -24.92 8.06 -27.58
N ASN A 202 -25.26 8.90 -26.59
CA ASN A 202 -26.30 9.91 -26.74
C ASN A 202 -25.89 11.03 -27.71
N GLU A 203 -24.64 11.50 -27.63
CA GLU A 203 -24.08 12.48 -28.57
C GLU A 203 -24.09 11.95 -30.01
N MET A 204 -23.65 10.71 -30.21
CA MET A 204 -23.68 10.05 -31.53
C MET A 204 -25.10 9.88 -32.06
N ARG A 205 -26.07 9.55 -31.18
CA ARG A 205 -27.49 9.48 -31.55
C ARG A 205 -28.03 10.83 -31.99
N GLN A 206 -27.68 11.91 -31.27
CA GLN A 206 -28.07 13.27 -31.64
C GLN A 206 -27.49 13.68 -32.99
N GLU A 207 -26.19 13.41 -33.23
CA GLU A 207 -25.54 13.67 -34.51
C GLU A 207 -26.25 12.93 -35.66
N LEU A 208 -26.57 11.64 -35.46
CA LEU A 208 -27.29 10.85 -36.44
C LEU A 208 -28.69 11.39 -36.74
N THR A 209 -29.41 11.88 -35.73
CA THR A 209 -30.69 12.58 -35.93
C THR A 209 -30.50 13.85 -36.76
N GLN A 210 -29.49 14.67 -36.45
CA GLN A 210 -29.20 15.90 -37.21
C GLN A 210 -28.83 15.59 -38.67
N LEU A 211 -28.03 14.55 -38.92
CA LEU A 211 -27.67 14.13 -40.28
C LEU A 211 -28.90 13.65 -41.06
N LYS A 212 -29.79 12.87 -40.43
CA LYS A 212 -31.04 12.42 -41.08
C LYS A 212 -31.99 13.55 -41.44
N ILE A 213 -32.04 14.62 -40.63
CA ILE A 213 -32.85 15.82 -40.93
C ILE A 213 -32.37 16.54 -42.19
N GLN A 214 -31.09 16.40 -42.58
CA GLN A 214 -30.54 17.04 -43.78
C GLN A 214 -30.90 16.31 -45.08
N ILE A 215 -31.30 15.03 -45.03
CA ILE A 215 -31.62 14.22 -46.22
C ILE A 215 -32.71 14.89 -47.08
N PRO A 216 -33.87 15.30 -46.54
CA PRO A 216 -34.94 15.87 -47.35
C PRO A 216 -34.56 17.20 -48.02
N ASP A 217 -33.64 17.97 -47.43
CA ASP A 217 -33.16 19.21 -48.02
C ASP A 217 -32.24 18.94 -49.22
N TYR A 218 -31.34 17.97 -49.11
CA TYR A 218 -30.53 17.54 -50.25
C TYR A 218 -31.38 16.90 -51.36
N GLU A 219 -32.37 16.06 -51.01
CA GLU A 219 -33.33 15.50 -51.96
C GLU A 219 -34.14 16.58 -52.67
N ARG A 220 -34.55 17.64 -51.95
CA ARG A 220 -35.27 18.79 -52.52
C ARG A 220 -34.39 19.56 -53.50
N VAL A 221 -33.12 19.81 -53.16
CA VAL A 221 -32.15 20.47 -54.06
C VAL A 221 -31.92 19.62 -55.32
N LEU A 222 -31.77 18.31 -55.16
CA LEU A 222 -31.60 17.38 -56.27
C LEU A 222 -32.84 17.36 -57.20
N LEU A 223 -34.04 17.33 -56.62
CA LEU A 223 -35.31 17.44 -57.36
C LEU A 223 -35.47 18.80 -58.05
N GLN A 224 -35.01 19.89 -57.45
CA GLN A 224 -35.04 21.22 -58.07
C GLN A 224 -34.14 21.27 -59.31
N HIS A 225 -32.91 20.78 -59.20
CA HIS A 225 -32.01 20.66 -60.34
C HIS A 225 -32.60 19.73 -61.41
N HIS A 226 -33.07 18.55 -61.03
CA HIS A 226 -33.66 17.58 -61.95
C HIS A 226 -34.90 18.13 -62.69
N ASN A 227 -35.78 18.86 -62.00
CA ASN A 227 -36.97 19.49 -62.59
C ASN A 227 -36.63 20.65 -63.52
N ILE A 228 -35.53 21.38 -63.27
CA ILE A 228 -35.01 22.41 -64.18
C ILE A 228 -34.48 21.74 -65.46
N THR A 229 -33.74 20.65 -65.31
CA THR A 229 -33.21 19.84 -66.42
C THR A 229 -34.31 19.19 -67.25
N THR A 230 -35.41 18.71 -66.64
CA THR A 230 -36.54 18.04 -67.34
C THR A 230 -37.61 19.00 -67.89
N LYS A 231 -37.87 20.16 -67.24
CA LYS A 231 -38.79 21.18 -67.79
C LYS A 231 -38.22 21.92 -68.99
N GLN A 232 -36.91 21.84 -69.24
CA GLN A 232 -36.31 22.19 -70.51
C GLN A 232 -36.47 21.06 -71.55
N THR A 233 -37.69 20.60 -71.78
CA THR A 233 -38.04 19.93 -73.03
C THR A 233 -38.02 21.00 -74.14
N ARG A 234 -36.92 20.96 -74.90
CA ARG A 234 -36.37 21.98 -75.79
C ARG A 234 -37.30 22.36 -76.96
N PRO A 235 -37.67 23.64 -77.15
CA PRO A 235 -37.83 24.20 -78.49
C PRO A 235 -36.43 24.44 -79.09
N VAL A 236 -36.21 23.92 -80.30
CA VAL A 236 -34.90 23.75 -80.98
C VAL A 236 -34.26 25.07 -81.48
N LEU A 237 -34.49 26.23 -80.87
CA LEU A 237 -34.16 27.52 -81.51
C LEU A 237 -33.37 28.60 -80.73
N PHE A 238 -32.65 28.29 -79.64
CA PHE A 238 -31.72 29.26 -79.02
C PHE A 238 -30.39 28.62 -78.56
N GLY A 239 -29.42 28.51 -79.46
CA GLY A 239 -28.23 27.67 -79.30
C GLY A 239 -26.98 28.28 -78.64
N LEU A 240 -26.99 29.50 -78.09
CA LEU A 240 -25.74 30.12 -77.58
C LEU A 240 -25.80 30.76 -76.18
N PHE A 241 -26.96 30.88 -75.54
CA PHE A 241 -27.07 31.46 -74.18
C PHE A 241 -27.28 30.43 -73.05
N ASN A 242 -27.56 29.15 -73.36
CA ASN A 242 -27.90 28.15 -72.35
C ASN A 242 -26.70 27.31 -71.85
N ARG A 243 -25.57 27.25 -72.56
CA ARG A 243 -24.43 26.38 -72.18
C ARG A 243 -23.87 26.68 -70.78
N SER A 244 -23.81 27.93 -70.37
CA SER A 244 -23.32 28.30 -69.02
C SER A 244 -24.34 27.97 -67.93
N GLN A 245 -25.64 28.03 -68.23
CA GLN A 245 -26.70 27.63 -67.29
C GLN A 245 -26.77 26.10 -67.17
N ASP A 246 -26.60 25.38 -68.28
CA ASP A 246 -26.57 23.91 -68.35
C ASP A 246 -25.37 23.35 -67.56
N ILE A 247 -24.16 23.91 -67.73
CA ILE A 247 -22.98 23.49 -66.96
C ILE A 247 -23.14 23.76 -65.46
N VAL A 248 -23.78 24.86 -65.07
CA VAL A 248 -24.03 25.20 -63.66
C VAL A 248 -25.12 24.31 -63.04
N THR A 249 -26.15 23.93 -63.82
CA THR A 249 -27.21 23.03 -63.35
C THR A 249 -26.74 21.57 -63.28
N ASP A 250 -26.00 21.08 -64.27
CA ASP A 250 -25.43 19.73 -64.29
C ASP A 250 -24.36 19.55 -63.19
N ASN A 251 -23.48 20.54 -63.00
CA ASN A 251 -22.51 20.51 -61.90
C ASN A 251 -23.18 20.66 -60.53
N GLY A 252 -24.28 21.40 -60.44
CA GLY A 252 -25.10 21.53 -59.23
C GLY A 252 -25.78 20.22 -58.85
N GLU A 253 -26.36 19.51 -59.81
CA GLU A 253 -26.97 18.19 -59.63
C GLU A 253 -25.93 17.14 -59.19
N ALA A 254 -24.78 17.09 -59.89
CA ALA A 254 -23.69 16.18 -59.55
C ALA A 254 -23.13 16.45 -58.13
N THR A 255 -23.01 17.71 -57.74
CA THR A 255 -22.54 18.11 -56.40
C THR A 255 -23.56 17.76 -55.32
N ALA A 256 -24.85 18.05 -55.55
CA ALA A 256 -25.93 17.71 -54.62
C ALA A 256 -26.04 16.19 -54.43
N LYS A 257 -25.93 15.42 -55.52
CA LYS A 257 -25.92 13.96 -55.48
C LYS A 257 -24.72 13.41 -54.70
N LYS A 258 -23.52 13.92 -54.97
CA LYS A 258 -22.31 13.52 -54.22
C LYS A 258 -22.44 13.81 -52.73
N ASN A 259 -22.96 14.98 -52.35
CA ASN A 259 -23.16 15.35 -50.95
C ASN A 259 -24.20 14.45 -50.26
N LEU A 260 -25.28 14.07 -50.98
CA LEU A 260 -26.28 13.14 -50.48
C LEU A 260 -25.70 11.72 -50.29
N ASP A 261 -24.89 11.26 -51.23
CA ASP A 261 -24.20 9.96 -51.13
C ASP A 261 -23.22 9.94 -49.95
N GLU A 262 -22.41 10.99 -49.77
CA GLU A 262 -21.50 11.13 -48.62
C GLU A 262 -22.26 11.19 -47.28
N LEU A 263 -23.38 11.91 -47.22
CA LEU A 263 -24.26 11.97 -46.06
C LEU A 263 -24.82 10.58 -45.71
N ASN A 264 -25.33 9.85 -46.70
CA ASN A 264 -25.86 8.50 -46.52
C ASN A 264 -24.78 7.50 -46.06
N VAL A 265 -23.56 7.60 -46.59
CA VAL A 265 -22.41 6.79 -46.14
C VAL A 265 -22.10 7.10 -44.67
N ARG A 266 -22.04 8.38 -44.28
CA ARG A 266 -21.77 8.78 -42.90
C ARG A 266 -22.85 8.28 -41.94
N ILE A 267 -24.13 8.40 -42.32
CA ILE A 267 -25.25 7.87 -41.54
C ILE A 267 -25.12 6.36 -41.35
N LYS A 268 -24.81 5.61 -42.43
CA LYS A 268 -24.65 4.16 -42.37
C LYS A 268 -23.48 3.73 -41.46
N ILE A 269 -22.37 4.46 -41.51
CA ILE A 269 -21.21 4.21 -40.62
C ILE A 269 -21.63 4.41 -39.16
N LEU A 270 -22.28 5.54 -38.84
CA LEU A 270 -22.72 5.83 -37.48
C LEU A 270 -23.80 4.84 -36.99
N GLU A 271 -24.75 4.44 -37.84
CA GLU A 271 -25.74 3.41 -37.52
C GLU A 271 -25.09 2.07 -37.19
N THR A 272 -24.09 1.67 -37.98
CA THR A 272 -23.32 0.44 -37.75
C THR A 272 -22.53 0.51 -36.45
N SER A 273 -21.84 1.63 -36.21
CA SER A 273 -21.09 1.86 -34.97
C SER A 273 -21.99 1.86 -33.73
N MET A 274 -23.17 2.48 -33.79
CA MET A 274 -24.15 2.43 -32.69
C MET A 274 -24.75 1.03 -32.49
N GLY A 275 -24.98 0.29 -33.58
CA GLY A 275 -25.50 -1.09 -33.52
C GLY A 275 -24.54 -2.06 -32.84
N ASN A 276 -23.24 -1.82 -32.97
CA ASN A 276 -22.19 -2.60 -32.32
C ASN A 276 -21.83 -2.10 -30.91
N TRP A 277 -22.44 -1.02 -30.44
CA TRP A 277 -22.10 -0.39 -29.15
C TRP A 277 -22.71 -1.15 -27.98
N SER A 278 -21.89 -1.87 -27.21
CA SER A 278 -22.31 -2.63 -26.03
C SER A 278 -21.71 -2.07 -24.75
N ILE A 279 -22.58 -1.66 -23.82
CA ILE A 279 -22.22 -1.27 -22.44
C ILE A 279 -22.36 -2.48 -21.49
N GLY A 280 -22.96 -3.59 -21.97
CA GLY A 280 -23.35 -4.72 -21.13
C GLY A 280 -22.19 -5.43 -20.43
N GLU A 281 -21.00 -5.44 -21.04
CA GLU A 281 -19.81 -6.02 -20.40
C GLU A 281 -19.30 -5.18 -19.23
N LEU A 282 -19.39 -3.84 -19.32
CA LEU A 282 -19.03 -2.94 -18.22
C LEU A 282 -20.04 -3.05 -17.07
N GLU A 283 -21.33 -3.08 -17.37
CA GLU A 283 -22.40 -3.26 -16.37
C GLU A 283 -22.33 -4.62 -15.68
N LYS A 284 -22.03 -5.68 -16.44
CA LYS A 284 -21.79 -7.02 -15.89
C LYS A 284 -20.57 -7.02 -14.97
N SER A 285 -19.43 -6.49 -15.44
CA SER A 285 -18.22 -6.41 -14.62
C SER A 285 -18.40 -5.55 -13.36
N LYS A 286 -19.26 -4.52 -13.42
CA LYS A 286 -19.62 -3.71 -12.24
C LYS A 286 -20.42 -4.56 -11.26
N THR A 287 -21.44 -5.25 -11.76
CA THR A 287 -22.31 -6.11 -10.94
C THR A 287 -21.51 -7.22 -10.25
N ASP A 288 -20.60 -7.87 -10.96
CA ASP A 288 -19.72 -8.89 -10.41
C ASP A 288 -18.84 -8.32 -9.29
N ALA A 289 -18.23 -7.15 -9.50
CA ALA A 289 -17.40 -6.49 -8.49
C ALA A 289 -18.22 -6.05 -7.26
N VAL A 290 -19.46 -5.58 -7.44
CA VAL A 290 -20.37 -5.22 -6.34
C VAL A 290 -20.72 -6.46 -5.53
N ASN A 291 -21.06 -7.57 -6.19
CA ASN A 291 -21.38 -8.83 -5.50
C ASN A 291 -20.19 -9.35 -4.69
N GLU A 292 -18.97 -9.26 -5.23
CA GLU A 292 -17.75 -9.66 -4.53
C GLU A 292 -17.50 -8.79 -3.29
N VAL A 293 -17.73 -7.48 -3.37
CA VAL A 293 -17.65 -6.57 -2.20
C VAL A 293 -18.63 -7.00 -1.11
N VAL A 294 -19.87 -7.31 -1.46
CA VAL A 294 -20.89 -7.74 -0.48
C VAL A 294 -20.47 -9.02 0.23
N VAL A 295 -19.93 -10.00 -0.51
CA VAL A 295 -19.44 -11.27 0.08
C VAL A 295 -18.27 -11.01 1.04
N LEU A 296 -17.31 -10.18 0.64
CA LEU A 296 -16.14 -9.86 1.47
C LEU A 296 -16.52 -9.05 2.72
N GLU A 297 -17.46 -8.12 2.61
CA GLU A 297 -17.96 -7.36 3.76
C GLU A 297 -18.69 -8.26 4.78
N GLU A 298 -19.40 -9.29 4.31
CA GLU A 298 -20.03 -10.26 5.19
C GLU A 298 -19.01 -11.17 5.86
N GLN A 299 -18.00 -11.65 5.12
CA GLN A 299 -16.87 -12.40 5.68
C GLN A 299 -16.13 -11.59 6.75
N GLN A 300 -15.93 -10.28 6.53
CA GLN A 300 -15.31 -9.40 7.52
C GLN A 300 -16.12 -9.34 8.82
N LYS A 301 -17.45 -9.23 8.74
CA LYS A 301 -18.33 -9.22 9.92
C LYS A 301 -18.32 -10.56 10.65
N GLU A 302 -18.35 -11.67 9.91
CA GLU A 302 -18.28 -13.01 10.49
C GLU A 302 -16.96 -13.21 11.24
N LEU A 303 -15.83 -12.86 10.62
CA LEU A 303 -14.50 -12.89 11.25
C LEU A 303 -14.46 -12.02 12.51
N GLN A 304 -15.01 -10.81 12.49
CA GLN A 304 -15.08 -9.95 13.69
C GLN A 304 -15.91 -10.59 14.81
N LYS A 305 -17.05 -11.20 14.46
CA LYS A 305 -17.96 -11.82 15.43
C LYS A 305 -17.37 -13.09 16.03
N GLU A 306 -16.78 -13.96 15.22
CA GLU A 306 -16.16 -15.21 15.64
C GLU A 306 -14.97 -14.96 16.55
N ASN A 307 -14.21 -13.90 16.29
CA ASN A 307 -12.98 -13.58 17.03
C ASN A 307 -13.18 -12.60 18.21
N ALA A 308 -14.35 -11.99 18.36
CA ALA A 308 -14.67 -11.13 19.50
C ALA A 308 -14.36 -11.76 20.89
N PRO A 309 -14.60 -13.07 21.13
CA PRO A 309 -14.23 -13.71 22.38
C PRO A 309 -12.71 -13.75 22.62
N ALA A 310 -11.91 -13.98 21.57
CA ALA A 310 -10.45 -14.00 21.67
C ALA A 310 -9.88 -12.60 21.99
N VAL A 311 -10.42 -11.57 21.33
CA VAL A 311 -10.08 -10.16 21.62
C VAL A 311 -10.44 -9.80 23.06
N LYS A 312 -11.65 -10.17 23.51
CA LYS A 312 -12.10 -9.95 24.88
C LYS A 312 -11.19 -10.64 25.90
N LYS A 313 -10.88 -11.93 25.67
CA LYS A 313 -9.96 -12.70 26.52
C LYS A 313 -8.60 -11.99 26.67
N ARG A 314 -8.03 -11.47 25.58
CA ARG A 314 -6.77 -10.71 25.64
C ARG A 314 -6.90 -9.44 26.47
N MET A 315 -7.98 -8.68 26.32
CA MET A 315 -8.21 -7.47 27.12
C MET A 315 -8.35 -7.80 28.61
N ASP A 316 -9.04 -8.90 28.94
CA ASP A 316 -9.17 -9.38 30.32
C ASP A 316 -7.81 -9.79 30.89
N LEU A 317 -6.98 -10.53 30.12
CA LEU A 317 -5.62 -10.89 30.51
C LEU A 317 -4.71 -9.67 30.71
N LEU A 318 -4.84 -8.63 29.89
CA LEU A 318 -4.12 -7.36 30.07
C LEU A 318 -4.54 -6.67 31.38
N ALA A 319 -5.82 -6.67 31.71
CA ALA A 319 -6.31 -6.10 32.97
C ALA A 319 -5.81 -6.89 34.19
N ILE A 320 -5.74 -8.22 34.10
CA ILE A 320 -5.15 -9.08 35.14
C ILE A 320 -3.65 -8.77 35.28
N LYS A 321 -2.92 -8.69 34.17
CA LYS A 321 -1.49 -8.33 34.16
C LYS A 321 -1.26 -6.98 34.84
N GLU A 322 -2.08 -5.98 34.56
CA GLU A 322 -1.99 -4.67 35.22
C GLU A 322 -2.21 -4.77 36.73
N LYS A 323 -3.17 -5.57 37.20
CA LYS A 323 -3.38 -5.84 38.63
C LYS A 323 -2.17 -6.53 39.27
N VAL A 324 -1.55 -7.50 38.59
CA VAL A 324 -0.34 -8.17 39.08
C VAL A 324 0.83 -7.19 39.18
N CYS A 325 1.02 -6.30 38.20
CA CYS A 325 1.99 -5.21 38.28
C CYS A 325 1.77 -4.31 39.50
N LYS A 326 0.53 -3.88 39.76
CA LYS A 326 0.19 -3.07 40.95
C LYS A 326 0.47 -3.80 42.27
N LYS A 327 0.28 -5.12 42.32
CA LYS A 327 0.66 -5.94 43.50
C LYS A 327 2.17 -5.99 43.68
N ILE A 328 2.93 -6.13 42.59
CA ILE A 328 4.39 -6.08 42.62
C ILE A 328 4.87 -4.72 43.15
N GLU A 329 4.30 -3.62 42.65
CA GLU A 329 4.55 -2.25 43.13
C GLU A 329 4.27 -2.12 44.64
N ALA A 330 3.15 -2.63 45.12
CA ALA A 330 2.81 -2.60 46.55
C ALA A 330 3.77 -3.43 47.43
N VAL A 331 4.31 -4.54 46.93
CA VAL A 331 5.33 -5.32 47.64
C VAL A 331 6.65 -4.54 47.71
N TYR A 332 7.02 -3.82 46.66
CA TYR A 332 8.17 -2.91 46.69
C TYR A 332 8.00 -1.80 47.73
N GLU A 333 6.82 -1.19 47.81
CA GLU A 333 6.51 -0.16 48.82
C GLU A 333 6.55 -0.71 50.24
N ALA A 334 6.00 -1.91 50.47
CA ALA A 334 5.91 -2.53 51.79
C ALA A 334 7.25 -3.11 52.30
N ALA A 335 8.20 -3.42 51.41
CA ALA A 335 9.49 -4.01 51.77
C ALA A 335 10.47 -3.01 52.44
N GLY A 336 10.14 -1.72 52.51
CA GLY A 336 10.87 -0.75 53.33
C GLY A 336 12.35 -0.61 52.99
N THR A 337 12.73 -0.74 51.72
CA THR A 337 14.11 -0.52 51.27
C THR A 337 14.45 0.98 51.37
N ARG A 338 15.36 1.31 52.31
CA ARG A 338 15.74 2.69 52.72
C ARG A 338 16.39 3.57 51.62
N ASN A 339 16.39 3.15 50.36
CA ASN A 339 16.95 3.88 49.23
C ASN A 339 15.93 4.03 48.10
N THR A 340 15.09 5.06 48.21
CA THR A 340 14.06 5.41 47.22
C THR A 340 14.64 5.68 45.82
N ALA A 341 15.90 6.14 45.73
CA ALA A 341 16.58 6.33 44.46
C ALA A 341 16.92 5.00 43.77
N SER A 342 17.32 3.97 44.53
CA SER A 342 17.53 2.61 43.99
C SER A 342 16.23 2.00 43.48
N ILE A 343 15.12 2.14 44.22
CA ILE A 343 13.81 1.62 43.81
C ILE A 343 13.35 2.29 42.50
N LYS A 344 13.48 3.62 42.42
CA LYS A 344 13.14 4.37 41.21
C LYS A 344 14.04 4.01 40.03
N ALA A 345 15.32 3.73 40.27
CA ALA A 345 16.25 3.25 39.24
C ALA A 345 15.88 1.84 38.75
N ILE A 346 15.46 0.95 39.66
CA ILE A 346 14.96 -0.41 39.33
C ILE A 346 13.71 -0.33 38.44
N ASP A 347 12.71 0.46 38.85
CA ASP A 347 11.45 0.61 38.11
C ASP A 347 11.69 1.26 36.72
N ASN A 348 12.45 2.35 36.67
CA ASN A 348 12.78 3.01 35.40
C ASN A 348 13.54 2.08 34.44
N LEU A 349 14.47 1.27 34.95
CA LEU A 349 15.22 0.31 34.14
C LEU A 349 14.29 -0.81 33.64
N ALA A 350 13.46 -1.39 34.51
CA ALA A 350 12.51 -2.43 34.15
C ALA A 350 11.49 -1.94 33.10
N GLN A 351 10.97 -0.72 33.24
CA GLN A 351 10.09 -0.09 32.26
C GLN A 351 10.81 0.18 30.93
N SER A 352 12.07 0.62 30.98
CA SER A 352 12.88 0.84 29.77
C SER A 352 13.14 -0.48 29.03
N MET A 353 13.45 -1.56 29.75
CA MET A 353 13.61 -2.90 29.17
C MET A 353 12.32 -3.41 28.54
N LYS A 354 11.17 -3.19 29.19
CA LYS A 354 9.85 -3.53 28.64
C LYS A 354 9.56 -2.75 27.36
N LYS A 355 9.74 -1.42 27.37
CA LYS A 355 9.57 -0.58 26.19
C LYS A 355 10.49 -1.00 25.05
N ALA A 356 11.75 -1.32 25.35
CA ALA A 356 12.71 -1.85 24.38
C ALA A 356 12.22 -3.18 23.77
N SER A 357 11.74 -4.11 24.59
CA SER A 357 11.18 -5.39 24.14
C SER A 357 9.95 -5.21 23.25
N ASP A 358 9.01 -4.33 23.64
CA ASP A 358 7.81 -4.03 22.86
C ASP A 358 8.17 -3.37 21.51
N SER A 359 9.16 -2.48 21.52
CA SER A 359 9.67 -1.81 20.33
C SER A 359 10.28 -2.79 19.32
N LEU A 360 11.05 -3.78 19.79
CA LEU A 360 11.60 -4.84 18.94
C LEU A 360 10.49 -5.69 18.32
N ARG A 361 9.46 -6.02 19.09
CA ARG A 361 8.30 -6.80 18.62
C ARG A 361 7.50 -6.06 17.55
N MET A 362 7.20 -4.77 17.75
CA MET A 362 6.50 -3.97 16.74
C MET A 362 7.32 -3.81 15.47
N ALA A 363 8.63 -3.55 15.60
CA ALA A 363 9.53 -3.44 14.46
C ALA A 363 9.59 -4.75 13.67
N HIS A 364 9.69 -5.88 14.38
CA HIS A 364 9.67 -7.22 13.78
C HIS A 364 8.37 -7.48 13.00
N GLY A 365 7.20 -7.23 13.60
CA GLY A 365 5.90 -7.40 12.93
C GLY A 365 5.75 -6.51 11.69
N THR A 366 6.17 -5.24 11.79
CA THR A 366 6.11 -4.28 10.67
C THR A 366 7.05 -4.69 9.53
N MET A 367 8.28 -5.09 9.85
CA MET A 367 9.24 -5.57 8.86
C MET A 367 8.78 -6.88 8.20
N LYS A 368 8.16 -7.79 8.98
CA LYS A 368 7.58 -9.04 8.47
C LYS A 368 6.56 -8.76 7.37
N GLU A 369 5.66 -7.82 7.63
CA GLU A 369 4.59 -7.46 6.72
C GLU A 369 5.14 -6.83 5.44
N HIS A 370 6.09 -5.89 5.56
CA HIS A 370 6.72 -5.30 4.37
C HIS A 370 7.54 -6.32 3.55
N ILE A 371 8.23 -7.26 4.20
CA ILE A 371 8.98 -8.32 3.51
C ILE A 371 8.04 -9.32 2.84
N LYS A 372 6.91 -9.66 3.46
CA LYS A 372 5.87 -10.49 2.85
C LYS A 372 5.27 -9.79 1.62
N ARG A 373 5.00 -8.49 1.69
CA ARG A 373 4.54 -7.71 0.52
C ARG A 373 5.56 -7.68 -0.61
N LEU A 374 6.87 -7.68 -0.29
CA LEU A 374 7.95 -7.80 -1.28
C LEU A 374 7.95 -9.17 -1.99
N SER A 375 7.47 -10.23 -1.35
CA SER A 375 7.48 -11.60 -1.89
C SER A 375 6.22 -11.97 -2.69
N GLU A 376 5.07 -11.41 -2.34
CA GLU A 376 3.76 -11.81 -2.89
C GLU A 376 3.40 -11.16 -4.24
N ARG A 377 4.11 -10.11 -4.69
CA ARG A 377 3.82 -9.45 -5.99
C ARG A 377 5.07 -9.03 -6.78
N PRO A 378 5.74 -9.95 -7.50
CA PRO A 378 6.85 -9.64 -8.41
C PRO A 378 6.47 -8.66 -9.53
N ASP A 379 5.19 -8.58 -9.89
CA ASP A 379 4.68 -7.76 -11.00
C ASP A 379 4.25 -6.34 -10.57
N SER A 380 4.27 -6.04 -9.25
CA SER A 380 3.87 -4.74 -8.69
C SER A 380 5.08 -3.96 -8.17
N LEU A 381 5.97 -3.61 -9.09
CA LEU A 381 7.24 -2.91 -8.84
C LEU A 381 7.09 -1.72 -7.86
N MET A 382 6.02 -0.94 -8.00
CA MET A 382 5.72 0.21 -7.14
C MET A 382 5.40 -0.16 -5.68
N SER A 383 4.63 -1.23 -5.46
CA SER A 383 4.32 -1.73 -4.11
C SER A 383 5.58 -2.23 -3.41
N SER A 384 6.46 -2.88 -4.18
CA SER A 384 7.76 -3.35 -3.70
C SER A 384 8.70 -2.20 -3.32
N ILE A 385 8.78 -1.15 -4.14
CA ILE A 385 9.56 0.05 -3.84
C ILE A 385 9.05 0.73 -2.56
N CYS A 386 7.74 0.91 -2.41
CA CYS A 386 7.16 1.51 -1.20
C CYS A 386 7.48 0.68 0.06
N SER A 387 7.36 -0.64 -0.02
CA SER A 387 7.68 -1.54 1.10
C SER A 387 9.16 -1.48 1.47
N ALA A 388 10.05 -1.40 0.49
CA ALA A 388 11.48 -1.24 0.70
C ALA A 388 11.84 0.13 1.34
N LEU A 389 11.20 1.22 0.89
CA LEU A 389 11.39 2.55 1.48
C LEU A 389 10.95 2.63 2.94
N SER A 390 9.84 1.98 3.31
CA SER A 390 9.40 1.90 4.72
C SER A 390 10.42 1.18 5.60
N ILE A 391 11.05 0.11 5.11
CA ILE A 391 12.10 -0.60 5.84
C ILE A 391 13.34 0.29 6.02
N ILE A 392 13.76 0.98 4.96
CA ILE A 392 14.91 1.92 5.02
C ILE A 392 14.64 3.05 6.00
N ALA A 393 13.43 3.60 6.01
CA ALA A 393 13.07 4.67 6.94
C ALA A 393 13.11 4.23 8.41
N MET A 394 12.63 3.03 8.72
CA MET A 394 12.71 2.46 10.07
C MET A 394 14.17 2.37 10.56
N ALA A 395 15.09 1.98 9.67
CA ALA A 395 16.51 1.89 9.98
C ALA A 395 17.19 3.26 10.05
N ASP A 396 16.93 4.16 9.09
CA ASP A 396 17.49 5.52 9.04
C ASP A 396 17.15 6.33 10.29
N GLY A 397 15.91 6.22 10.79
CA GLY A 397 15.46 6.89 12.01
C GLY A 397 16.22 6.45 13.28
N CYS A 398 16.95 5.33 13.21
CA CYS A 398 17.68 4.76 14.33
C CYS A 398 19.21 4.80 14.16
N LEU A 399 19.69 4.63 12.93
CA LEU A 399 21.11 4.57 12.61
C LEU A 399 21.67 5.94 12.17
N GLY A 400 20.81 6.88 11.77
CA GLY A 400 21.25 8.15 11.21
C GLY A 400 21.98 7.99 9.87
N THR A 401 21.72 6.90 9.15
CA THR A 401 22.40 6.52 7.90
C THR A 401 22.09 7.43 6.71
N ARG A 402 20.99 8.21 6.78
CA ARG A 402 20.55 9.16 5.75
C ARG A 402 20.36 8.55 4.35
N GLN A 403 20.20 7.23 4.24
CA GLN A 403 20.06 6.57 2.94
C GLN A 403 18.79 6.98 2.21
N LEU A 404 17.71 7.29 2.94
CA LEU A 404 16.47 7.79 2.36
C LEU A 404 16.69 9.14 1.66
N ASN A 405 17.52 10.01 2.23
CA ASN A 405 17.90 11.29 1.61
C ASN A 405 18.80 11.05 0.39
N GLU A 406 19.76 10.13 0.45
CA GLU A 406 20.60 9.79 -0.71
C GLU A 406 19.78 9.22 -1.87
N ILE A 407 18.79 8.36 -1.58
CA ILE A 407 17.85 7.83 -2.59
C ILE A 407 17.03 8.99 -3.18
N ARG A 408 16.56 9.93 -2.35
CA ARG A 408 15.80 11.10 -2.80
C ARG A 408 16.63 12.02 -3.70
N GLU A 409 17.87 12.30 -3.34
CA GLU A 409 18.76 13.15 -4.13
C GLU A 409 19.13 12.51 -5.48
N ARG A 410 19.48 11.22 -5.48
CA ARG A 410 19.84 10.48 -6.71
C ARG A 410 18.65 10.21 -7.63
N SER A 411 17.44 10.16 -7.10
CA SER A 411 16.22 10.02 -7.90
C SER A 411 15.78 11.33 -8.56
N LEU A 412 16.09 12.48 -7.96
CA LEU A 412 15.79 13.83 -8.46
C LEU A 412 16.86 14.38 -9.43
N GLY A 413 18.09 13.84 -9.41
CA GLY A 413 19.21 14.32 -10.21
C GLY A 413 19.29 13.85 -11.68
N CYS A 414 18.27 13.18 -12.21
CA CYS A 414 18.23 12.67 -13.59
C CYS A 414 16.91 12.98 -14.29
#